data_AF-A0A7Y6CU37-F1
#
_entry.id   AF-A0A7Y6CU37-F1
#
_cell.length_a   1.000
_cell.length_b   1.000
_cell.length_c   1.000
_cell.angle_alpha   90.00
_cell.angle_beta   90.00
_cell.angle_gamma   90.00
#
_symmetry.space_group_name_H-M   'P 1'
#
loop_
_entity.id
_entity.type
_entity.pdbx_description
1 polymer ?
#
loop_
_entity_poly.entity_id
_entity_poly.type
_entity_poly.pdbx_seq_one_letter_code
_entity_poly.pdbx_strand_id
1 'polypeptide(L)' 'MDRVRDAMVVDPPQLDGSASAQEAGEAFDRSEVRAVFVSDDGRFLGVVTRKTLVREVVAAGRDPRGTMLREIV' A
#
# COMPACT_ATOMS: atom_id res chain seq x y z
N MET A 1 23.96 -20.57 -4.87
CA MET A 1 23.25 -20.10 -3.67
C MET A 1 22.42 -18.93 -4.10
N ASP A 2 21.12 -19.15 -4.26
CA ASP A 2 20.20 -18.07 -4.59
C ASP A 2 20.10 -17.14 -3.38
N ARG A 3 20.32 -15.85 -3.61
CA ARG A 3 20.20 -14.81 -2.59
C ARG A 3 18.74 -14.39 -2.52
N VAL A 4 18.30 -13.90 -1.37
CA VAL A 4 16.92 -13.40 -1.20
C VAL A 4 16.52 -12.41 -2.30
N ARG A 5 17.43 -11.50 -2.67
CA ARG A 5 17.22 -10.52 -3.74
C ARG A 5 16.93 -11.13 -5.11
N ASP A 6 17.38 -12.37 -5.35
CA ASP A 6 17.19 -13.06 -6.63
C ASP A 6 15.74 -13.58 -6.77
N ALA A 7 14.96 -13.59 -5.68
CA ALA A 7 13.55 -13.99 -5.65
C ALA A 7 12.58 -12.82 -5.38
N MET A 8 13.07 -11.59 -5.18
CA MET A 8 12.23 -10.43 -4.91
C MET A 8 11.65 -9.84 -6.20
N VAL A 9 10.41 -9.34 -6.13
CA VAL A 9 9.87 -8.47 -7.17
C VAL A 9 10.58 -7.12 -7.09
N VAL A 10 11.19 -6.73 -8.20
CA VAL A 10 11.87 -5.43 -8.33
C VAL A 10 10.81 -4.37 -8.61
N ASP A 11 10.95 -3.21 -7.97
CA ASP A 11 10.09 -2.02 -8.15
C ASP A 11 8.59 -2.29 -7.88
N PRO A 12 8.24 -2.71 -6.64
CA PRO A 12 6.83 -2.84 -6.27
C PRO A 12 6.15 -1.48 -6.33
N PRO A 13 4.84 -1.42 -6.65
CA PRO A 13 4.09 -0.17 -6.66
C PRO A 13 4.27 0.60 -5.35
N GLN A 14 4.62 1.87 -5.46
CA GLN A 14 4.87 2.76 -4.33
C GLN A 14 3.96 3.99 -4.44
N LEU A 15 3.33 4.35 -3.33
CA LEU A 15 2.53 5.56 -3.18
C LEU A 15 3.07 6.44 -2.05
N ASP A 16 2.80 7.74 -2.14
CA ASP A 16 3.15 8.69 -1.09
C ASP A 16 2.25 8.48 0.14
N GLY A 17 2.75 8.79 1.34
CA GLY A 17 1.99 8.73 2.58
C GLY A 17 0.76 9.63 2.59
N SER A 18 0.72 10.68 1.75
CA SER A 18 -0.42 11.58 1.58
C SER A 18 -1.46 11.08 0.58
N ALA A 19 -1.16 10.02 -0.20
CA ALA A 19 -2.14 9.40 -1.07
C ALA A 19 -3.31 8.86 -0.25
N SER A 20 -4.47 8.75 -0.88
CA SER A 20 -5.69 8.25 -0.28
C SER A 20 -5.71 6.71 -0.24
N ALA A 21 -6.49 6.16 0.69
CA ALA A 21 -6.79 4.74 0.70
C ALA A 21 -7.50 4.26 -0.58
N GLN A 22 -8.25 5.15 -1.26
CA GLN A 22 -8.83 4.85 -2.57
C GLN A 22 -7.76 4.61 -3.63
N GLU A 23 -6.74 5.47 -3.73
CA GLU A 23 -5.65 5.30 -4.71
C GLU A 23 -4.90 3.98 -4.49
N ALA A 24 -4.69 3.56 -3.23
CA ALA A 24 -4.16 2.23 -2.94
C ALA A 24 -5.11 1.11 -3.38
N GLY A 25 -6.42 1.32 -3.26
CA GLY A 25 -7.46 0.42 -3.78
C GLY A 25 -7.37 0.24 -5.30
N GLU A 26 -7.27 1.34 -6.03
CA GLU A 26 -7.15 1.37 -7.50
C GLU A 26 -5.86 0.70 -7.99
N ALA A 27 -4.75 0.84 -7.24
CA ALA A 27 -3.52 0.11 -7.55
C ALA A 27 -3.70 -1.41 -7.50
N PHE A 28 -4.67 -1.91 -6.72
CA PHE A 28 -5.01 -3.33 -6.65
C PHE A 28 -5.95 -3.81 -7.78
N ASP A 29 -6.43 -2.94 -8.69
CA ASP A 29 -7.19 -3.42 -9.85
C ASP A 29 -6.31 -4.25 -10.80
N ARG A 30 -5.01 -3.98 -10.77
CA ARG A 30 -3.97 -4.80 -11.41
C ARG A 30 -3.78 -6.10 -10.63
N SER A 31 -4.11 -7.24 -11.24
CA SER A 31 -4.11 -8.54 -10.56
C SER A 31 -2.75 -8.99 -10.03
N GLU A 32 -1.64 -8.49 -10.60
CA GLU A 32 -0.30 -8.79 -10.10
C GLU A 32 0.06 -8.02 -8.81
N VAL A 33 -0.66 -6.94 -8.50
CA VAL A 33 -0.37 -6.10 -7.34
C VAL A 33 -0.97 -6.74 -6.09
N ARG A 34 -0.08 -7.22 -5.21
CA ARG A 34 -0.45 -7.83 -3.92
C ARG A 34 -0.23 -6.91 -2.72
N ALA A 35 0.61 -5.90 -2.88
CA ALA A 35 0.98 -4.94 -1.86
C ALA A 35 1.39 -3.62 -2.52
N VAL A 36 1.16 -2.53 -1.81
CA VAL A 36 1.62 -1.18 -2.15
C VAL A 36 2.55 -0.70 -1.06
N PHE A 37 3.72 -0.23 -1.45
CA PHE A 37 4.71 0.35 -0.54
C PHE A 37 4.33 1.81 -0.30
N VAL A 38 4.43 2.26 0.95
CA VAL A 38 4.11 3.64 1.31
C VAL A 38 5.38 4.31 1.78
N SER A 39 5.68 5.46 1.20
CA SER A 39 6.85 6.27 1.53
C SER A 39 6.46 7.73 1.70
N ASP A 40 7.27 8.49 2.43
CA ASP A 40 7.08 9.93 2.64
C ASP A 40 8.47 10.57 2.61
N ASP A 41 8.69 11.53 1.71
CA ASP A 41 10.00 12.16 1.48
C ASP A 41 11.17 11.15 1.31
N GLY A 42 10.93 10.08 0.55
CA GLY A 42 11.93 9.03 0.29
C GLY A 42 12.16 8.07 1.47
N ARG A 43 11.47 8.25 2.59
CA ARG A 43 11.50 7.34 3.73
C ARG A 43 10.36 6.32 3.62
N PHE A 44 10.71 5.05 3.63
CA PHE A 44 9.72 3.97 3.73
C PHE A 44 8.95 4.04 5.05
N LEU A 45 7.63 4.07 4.97
CA LEU A 45 6.72 4.07 6.12
C LEU A 45 6.18 2.68 6.41
N GLY A 46 5.72 1.96 5.38
CA GLY A 46 5.09 0.65 5.57
C GLY A 46 4.45 0.08 4.31
N VAL A 47 3.58 -0.92 4.50
CA VAL A 47 2.95 -1.67 3.40
C VAL A 47 1.43 -1.69 3.57
N VAL A 48 0.73 -1.32 2.51
CA VAL A 48 -0.72 -1.49 2.40
C VAL A 48 -1.00 -2.75 1.58
N THR A 49 -1.92 -3.57 2.07
CA THR A 49 -2.47 -4.72 1.34
C THR A 49 -3.98 -4.58 1.24
N ARG A 50 -4.64 -5.41 0.42
CA ARG A 50 -6.11 -5.50 0.42
C ARG A 50 -6.68 -5.74 1.82
N LYS A 51 -6.01 -6.55 2.65
CA LYS A 51 -6.42 -6.80 4.03
C LYS A 51 -6.28 -5.57 4.93
N THR A 52 -5.29 -4.72 4.68
CA THR A 52 -5.16 -3.41 5.35
C THR A 52 -6.38 -2.55 5.07
N LEU A 53 -6.78 -2.39 3.79
CA LEU A 53 -7.95 -1.60 3.42
C LEU A 53 -9.25 -2.15 4.04
N VAL A 54 -9.43 -3.48 4.02
CA VAL A 54 -10.59 -4.10 4.67
C VAL A 54 -10.63 -3.81 6.17
N ARG A 55 -9.48 -3.94 6.87
CA ARG A 55 -9.40 -3.78 8.33
C ARG A 55 -9.48 -2.31 8.77
N GLU A 56 -8.73 -1.43 8.13
CA GLU A 56 -8.53 -0.05 8.58
C GLU A 56 -9.51 0.94 7.98
N VAL A 57 -10.12 0.62 6.84
CA VAL A 57 -11.05 1.53 6.14
C VAL A 57 -12.47 0.98 6.21
N VAL A 58 -12.70 -0.22 5.66
CA VAL A 58 -14.05 -0.79 5.58
C VAL A 58 -14.61 -1.13 6.96
N ALA A 59 -13.88 -1.95 7.74
CA ALA A 59 -14.35 -2.38 9.05
C ALA A 59 -14.41 -1.23 10.07
N ALA A 60 -13.54 -0.23 9.94
CA ALA A 60 -13.55 0.97 10.78
C ALA A 60 -14.55 2.05 10.29
N GLY A 61 -15.16 1.89 9.11
CA GLY A 61 -16.13 2.83 8.55
C GLY A 61 -15.54 4.19 8.13
N ARG A 62 -14.26 4.23 7.72
CA ARG A 62 -13.60 5.47 7.26
C ARG A 62 -13.93 5.77 5.78
N ASP A 63 -13.96 7.04 5.39
CA ASP A 63 -14.06 7.42 3.96
C ASP A 63 -12.70 7.13 3.28
N PRO A 64 -12.64 6.26 2.26
CA PRO A 64 -11.40 5.94 1.55
C PRO A 64 -10.76 7.15 0.85
N ARG A 65 -11.54 8.19 0.52
CA ARG A 65 -11.04 9.41 -0.14
C ARG A 65 -10.34 10.37 0.82
N GLY A 66 -10.70 10.31 2.11
CA GLY A 66 -10.16 11.20 3.14
C GLY A 66 -9.10 10.55 4.03
N THR A 67 -8.99 9.23 4.00
CA THR A 67 -8.01 8.49 4.81
C THR A 67 -6.68 8.44 4.08
N MET A 68 -5.65 9.08 4.63
CA MET A 68 -4.29 9.04 4.06
C MET A 68 -3.61 7.71 4.38
N LEU A 69 -2.75 7.24 3.47
CA LEU A 69 -2.03 5.98 3.67
C LEU A 69 -1.15 5.99 4.93
N ARG A 70 -0.55 7.13 5.27
CA ARG A 70 0.25 7.31 6.50
C ARG A 70 -0.50 7.03 7.80
N GLU A 71 -1.84 7.03 7.78
CA GLU A 71 -2.69 6.79 8.95
C GLU A 71 -3.00 5.29 9.17
N ILE A 72 -2.70 4.44 8.18
CA ILE A 72 -3.11 3.03 8.14
C ILE A 72 -1.96 2.05 7.84
N VAL A 73 -0.72 2.55 7.83
CA VAL A 73 0.52 1.76 7.70
C VAL A 73 1.24 1.57 9.02
#